data_AF-A0A2G6CDG9-F1
#
_entry.id   AF-A0A2G6CDG9-F1
#
_cell.length_a   1.000
_cell.length_b   1.000
_cell.length_c   1.000
_cell.angle_alpha   90.00
_cell.angle_beta   90.00
_cell.angle_gamma   90.00
#
_symmetry.space_group_name_H-M   'P 1'
#
loop_
_entity.id
_entity.type
_entity.pdbx_description
1 polymer ?
#
loop_
_entity_poly.entity_id
_entity_poly.type
_entity_poly.pdbx_seq_one_letter_code
_entity_poly.pdbx_strand_id
1 'polypeptide(L)'
;MQRIELSDGGRPIEARRVARTIATNEFDPSFAVRVLSDLVPNPFVCRQIVADLITALSARGFTPEKIGSLAALIVDEARKALDAERNIRAEAYFKQAVDDGRIQFRPRIDGRNWIMPFEMDTSEPENADQVLGNNGGALEKSLFTPVYQAELNGDERDVAVYLDADDALVWWHRNVAKSQYGLQGWKRNRIFPDFIFAATKDDGKRRMTVLETKGDQLDNADTAYKRDLLSVLSESFVWDQTRPSGELELVTDTGETVECTLILMSEWSAKLPEYLSSTSWRLAPVMPCHQRQIRHLRHSRYPMIPVIARSEWASCSLQRRS
;
A
#
# COMPACT_ATOMS: atom_id res chain seq x y z
N MET A 1 -45.32 1.73 24.50
CA MET A 1 -45.31 3.02 23.78
C MET A 1 -46.75 3.49 23.68
N GLN A 2 -47.05 4.74 24.04
CA GLN A 2 -48.37 5.35 23.83
C GLN A 2 -48.29 6.23 22.58
N ARG A 3 -49.24 6.06 21.65
CA ARG A 3 -49.40 6.95 20.51
C ARG A 3 -50.55 7.89 20.85
N ILE A 4 -50.30 9.18 20.71
CA ILE A 4 -51.28 10.23 20.93
C ILE A 4 -51.77 10.67 19.57
N GLU A 5 -53.08 10.61 19.35
CA GLU A 5 -53.72 11.11 18.14
C GLU A 5 -54.71 12.20 18.51
N LEU A 6 -54.82 13.20 17.63
CA LEU A 6 -55.79 14.27 17.75
C LEU A 6 -57.08 13.81 17.06
N SER A 7 -58.21 13.90 17.76
CA SER A 7 -59.53 13.55 17.23
C SER A 7 -60.42 14.78 17.14
N ASP A 8 -61.25 14.87 16.11
CA ASP A 8 -62.19 15.99 15.88
C ASP A 8 -63.46 15.93 16.75
N GLY A 9 -63.48 15.08 17.78
CA GLY A 9 -64.57 14.98 18.77
C GLY A 9 -64.34 15.84 20.02
N GLY A 10 -65.35 15.92 20.90
CA GLY A 10 -65.36 16.75 22.12
C GLY A 10 -64.29 16.45 23.19
N ARG A 11 -63.36 15.53 22.92
CA ARG A 11 -62.10 15.37 23.67
C ARG A 11 -60.95 15.35 22.65
N PRO A 12 -60.11 16.40 22.59
CA PRO A 12 -59.14 16.57 21.51
C PRO A 12 -57.95 15.60 21.56
N ILE A 13 -57.73 14.90 22.67
CA ILE A 13 -56.58 14.00 22.85
C ILE A 13 -57.05 12.66 23.39
N GLU A 14 -56.93 11.60 22.57
CA GLU A 14 -57.12 10.22 23.01
C GLU A 14 -55.79 9.47 23.07
N ALA A 15 -55.45 8.96 24.26
CA ALA A 15 -54.27 8.14 24.45
C ALA A 15 -54.63 6.66 24.26
N ARG A 16 -54.47 6.12 23.05
CA ARG A 16 -54.63 4.69 22.79
C ARG A 16 -53.36 3.96 23.24
N ARG A 17 -53.50 3.01 24.18
CA ARG A 17 -52.43 2.05 24.48
C ARG A 17 -52.25 1.16 23.25
N VAL A 18 -51.21 1.44 22.46
CA VAL A 18 -50.74 0.51 21.45
C VAL A 18 -50.26 -0.72 22.20
N ALA A 19 -50.82 -1.89 21.89
CA ALA A 19 -50.30 -3.15 22.39
C ALA A 19 -48.78 -3.13 22.19
N ARG A 20 -48.02 -3.42 23.25
CA ARG A 20 -46.56 -3.50 23.20
C ARG A 20 -46.23 -4.35 21.98
N THR A 21 -45.72 -3.74 20.91
CA THR A 21 -45.20 -4.48 19.76
C THR A 21 -44.18 -5.39 20.38
N ILE A 22 -44.52 -6.68 20.45
CA ILE A 22 -43.51 -7.70 20.71
C ILE A 22 -42.56 -7.46 19.55
N ALA A 23 -41.39 -6.88 19.81
CA ALA A 23 -40.34 -6.84 18.82
C ALA A 23 -40.18 -8.31 18.43
N THR A 24 -40.66 -8.66 17.25
CA THR A 24 -40.46 -10.01 16.72
C THR A 24 -38.95 -10.14 16.66
N ASN A 25 -38.40 -11.06 17.45
CA ASN A 25 -37.01 -11.49 17.33
C ASN A 25 -36.89 -12.32 16.05
N GLU A 26 -37.34 -11.77 14.92
CA GLU A 26 -37.20 -12.32 13.60
C GLU A 26 -36.00 -11.64 12.95
N PHE A 27 -35.22 -12.42 12.22
CA PHE A 27 -34.11 -11.88 11.47
C PHE A 27 -34.64 -11.09 10.27
N ASP A 28 -34.28 -9.81 10.16
CA ASP A 28 -34.63 -8.96 9.01
C ASP A 28 -33.51 -9.01 7.96
N PRO A 29 -33.70 -9.70 6.82
CA PRO A 29 -32.67 -9.78 5.78
C PRO A 29 -32.44 -8.45 5.08
N SER A 30 -33.44 -7.57 5.03
CA SER A 30 -33.33 -6.26 4.38
C SER A 30 -32.47 -5.31 5.22
N PHE A 31 -32.61 -5.38 6.55
CA PHE A 31 -31.71 -4.71 7.48
C PHE A 31 -30.28 -5.22 7.33
N ALA A 32 -30.07 -6.54 7.31
CA ALA A 32 -28.75 -7.14 7.12
C ALA A 32 -28.08 -6.69 5.81
N VAL A 33 -28.82 -6.69 4.69
CA VAL A 33 -28.31 -6.21 3.39
C VAL A 33 -27.91 -4.74 3.44
N ARG A 34 -28.71 -3.88 4.08
CA ARG A 34 -28.39 -2.46 4.23
C ARG A 34 -27.09 -2.27 5.00
N VAL A 35 -26.94 -3.00 6.11
CA VAL A 35 -25.74 -2.97 6.94
C VAL A 35 -24.53 -3.48 6.14
N LEU A 36 -24.63 -4.48 5.29
CA LEU A 36 -23.49 -5.07 4.57
C LEU A 36 -23.18 -4.40 3.20
N SER A 37 -23.91 -3.35 2.81
CA SER A 37 -23.84 -2.76 1.46
C SER A 37 -22.54 -2.02 1.12
N ASP A 38 -21.79 -1.58 2.13
CA ASP A 38 -20.44 -1.02 2.00
C ASP A 38 -19.37 -2.08 1.67
N LEU A 39 -19.64 -3.36 1.97
CA LEU A 39 -18.77 -4.49 1.66
C LEU A 39 -19.19 -5.22 0.38
N VAL A 40 -20.50 -5.35 0.15
CA VAL A 40 -21.08 -5.98 -1.04
C VAL A 40 -21.96 -4.95 -1.76
N PRO A 41 -21.41 -4.18 -2.72
CA PRO A 41 -22.11 -3.06 -3.33
C PRO A 41 -23.38 -3.44 -4.09
N ASN A 42 -23.45 -4.67 -4.61
CA ASN A 42 -24.65 -5.16 -5.27
C ASN A 42 -25.63 -5.75 -4.22
N PRO A 43 -26.79 -5.09 -3.96
CA PRO A 43 -27.71 -5.51 -2.91
C PRO A 43 -28.40 -6.86 -3.21
N PHE A 44 -28.54 -7.25 -4.48
CA PHE A 44 -29.12 -8.54 -4.86
C PHE A 44 -28.15 -9.68 -4.55
N VAL A 45 -26.85 -9.49 -4.83
CA VAL A 45 -25.81 -10.44 -4.45
C VAL A 45 -25.69 -10.53 -2.93
N CYS A 46 -25.72 -9.39 -2.24
CA CYS A 46 -25.72 -9.33 -0.78
C CYS A 46 -26.92 -10.08 -0.19
N ARG A 47 -28.11 -9.91 -0.77
CA ARG A 47 -29.33 -10.63 -0.37
C ARG A 47 -29.18 -12.14 -0.52
N GLN A 48 -28.55 -12.61 -1.60
CA GLN A 48 -28.28 -14.03 -1.79
C GLN A 48 -27.32 -14.56 -0.73
N ILE A 49 -26.22 -13.85 -0.47
CA ILE A 49 -25.25 -14.23 0.58
C ILE A 49 -25.93 -14.33 1.95
N VAL A 50 -26.79 -13.37 2.31
CA VAL A 50 -27.55 -13.41 3.56
C VAL A 50 -28.50 -14.62 3.59
N ALA A 51 -29.19 -14.92 2.48
CA ALA A 51 -30.07 -16.08 2.42
C ALA A 51 -29.30 -17.41 2.58
N ASP A 52 -28.14 -17.52 1.95
CA ASP A 52 -27.27 -18.71 2.04
C ASP A 52 -26.73 -18.88 3.47
N LEU A 53 -26.35 -17.79 4.14
CA LEU A 53 -25.93 -17.79 5.54
C LEU A 53 -27.04 -18.31 6.46
N ILE A 54 -28.26 -17.80 6.32
CA ILE A 54 -29.40 -18.23 7.15
C ILE A 54 -29.73 -19.70 6.88
N THR A 55 -29.69 -20.13 5.62
CA THR A 55 -29.88 -21.54 5.23
C THR A 55 -28.82 -22.43 5.89
N ALA A 56 -27.56 -22.02 5.89
CA ALA A 56 -26.47 -22.76 6.53
C ALA A 56 -26.62 -22.83 8.06
N LEU A 57 -27.10 -21.76 8.71
CA LEU A 57 -27.38 -21.76 10.15
C LEU A 57 -28.54 -22.70 10.51
N SER A 58 -29.62 -22.67 9.72
CA SER A 58 -30.75 -23.59 9.90
C SER A 58 -30.33 -25.05 9.71
N ALA A 59 -29.49 -25.34 8.70
CA ALA A 59 -28.93 -26.68 8.51
C ALA A 59 -28.06 -27.16 9.70
N ARG A 60 -27.51 -26.23 10.48
CA ARG A 60 -26.79 -26.51 11.74
C ARG A 60 -27.70 -26.57 12.98
N GLY A 61 -29.02 -26.56 12.80
CA GLY A 61 -30.00 -26.71 13.87
C GLY A 61 -30.40 -25.42 14.59
N PHE A 62 -30.10 -24.25 14.02
CA PHE A 62 -30.58 -22.98 14.58
C PHE A 62 -32.04 -22.76 14.20
N THR A 63 -32.92 -22.62 15.20
CA THR A 63 -34.34 -22.31 14.96
C THR A 63 -34.52 -20.84 14.53
N PRO A 64 -35.62 -20.49 13.84
CA PRO A 64 -35.90 -19.11 13.45
C PRO A 64 -35.85 -18.12 14.64
N GLU A 65 -36.35 -18.51 15.81
CA GLU A 65 -36.36 -17.69 17.01
C GLU A 65 -34.93 -17.44 17.52
N LYS A 66 -34.08 -18.48 17.48
CA LYS A 66 -32.66 -18.36 17.86
C LYS A 66 -31.93 -17.45 16.88
N ILE A 67 -32.15 -17.61 15.58
CA ILE A 67 -31.53 -16.79 14.54
C ILE A 67 -31.89 -15.32 14.73
N GLY A 68 -33.17 -15.00 14.92
CA GLY A 68 -33.54 -13.60 15.11
C GLY A 68 -33.13 -13.04 16.48
N SER A 69 -33.06 -13.85 17.54
CA SER A 69 -32.46 -13.41 18.83
C SER A 69 -30.96 -13.08 18.73
N LEU A 70 -30.26 -13.67 17.75
CA LEU A 70 -28.83 -13.46 17.49
C LEU A 70 -28.59 -12.55 16.28
N ALA A 71 -29.61 -11.87 15.75
CA ALA A 71 -29.51 -11.14 14.48
C ALA A 71 -28.33 -10.15 14.43
N ALA A 72 -28.12 -9.37 15.49
CA ALA A 72 -27.00 -8.44 15.59
C ALA A 72 -25.63 -9.14 15.51
N LEU A 73 -25.47 -10.26 16.21
CA LEU A 73 -24.24 -11.05 16.19
C LEU A 73 -24.01 -11.69 14.83
N ILE A 74 -25.06 -12.25 14.20
CA ILE A 74 -24.97 -12.85 12.87
C ILE A 74 -24.51 -11.81 11.85
N VAL A 75 -25.07 -10.59 11.89
CA VAL A 75 -24.69 -9.50 10.98
C VAL A 75 -23.26 -9.01 11.25
N ASP A 76 -22.83 -8.92 12.50
CA ASP A 76 -21.46 -8.54 12.86
C ASP A 76 -20.42 -9.57 12.41
N GLU A 77 -20.69 -10.86 12.62
CA GLU A 77 -19.80 -11.94 12.16
C GLU A 77 -19.79 -12.06 10.63
N ALA A 78 -20.94 -11.89 9.97
CA ALA A 78 -21.01 -11.83 8.51
C ALA A 78 -20.19 -10.67 7.96
N ARG A 79 -20.23 -9.51 8.61
CA ARG A 79 -19.43 -8.35 8.26
C ARG A 79 -17.94 -8.64 8.36
N LYS A 80 -17.47 -9.20 9.48
CA LYS A 80 -16.05 -9.56 9.67
C LYS A 80 -15.58 -10.52 8.60
N ALA A 81 -16.36 -11.55 8.31
CA ALA A 81 -16.04 -12.54 7.28
C ALA A 81 -16.00 -11.93 5.87
N LEU A 82 -16.98 -11.09 5.52
CA LEU A 82 -17.02 -10.41 4.22
C LEU A 82 -15.87 -9.41 4.07
N ASP A 83 -15.50 -8.69 5.13
CA ASP A 83 -14.35 -7.77 5.10
C ASP A 83 -13.05 -8.53 4.87
N ALA A 84 -12.85 -9.66 5.58
CA ALA A 84 -11.69 -10.52 5.40
C ALA A 84 -11.59 -11.06 3.97
N GLU A 85 -12.69 -11.61 3.43
CA GLU A 85 -12.73 -12.15 2.07
C GLU A 85 -12.52 -11.06 1.02
N ARG A 86 -13.11 -9.87 1.22
CA ARG A 86 -12.87 -8.71 0.37
C ARG A 86 -11.39 -8.35 0.35
N ASN A 87 -10.74 -8.29 1.50
CA ASN A 87 -9.33 -7.94 1.61
C ASN A 87 -8.43 -8.96 0.89
N ILE A 88 -8.70 -10.27 1.05
CA ILE A 88 -7.96 -11.35 0.35
C ILE A 88 -8.10 -11.20 -1.17
N ARG A 89 -9.32 -10.99 -1.67
CA ARG A 89 -9.56 -10.84 -3.11
C ARG A 89 -8.96 -9.54 -3.66
N ALA A 90 -9.06 -8.45 -2.90
CA ALA A 90 -8.48 -7.16 -3.28
C ALA A 90 -6.96 -7.24 -3.37
N GLU A 91 -6.30 -7.94 -2.44
CA GLU A 91 -4.86 -8.20 -2.49
C GLU A 91 -4.47 -8.97 -3.75
N ALA A 92 -5.13 -10.11 -4.00
CA ALA A 92 -4.83 -10.95 -5.16
C ALA A 92 -5.02 -10.16 -6.47
N TYR A 93 -6.12 -9.41 -6.59
CA TYR A 93 -6.38 -8.58 -7.76
C TYR A 93 -5.36 -7.44 -7.89
N PHE A 94 -4.96 -6.79 -6.78
CA PHE A 94 -3.97 -5.73 -6.79
C PHE A 94 -2.61 -6.25 -7.27
N LYS A 95 -2.12 -7.35 -6.69
CA LYS A 95 -0.85 -7.98 -7.10
C LYS A 95 -0.87 -8.36 -8.58
N GLN A 96 -1.94 -9.03 -9.02
CA GLN A 96 -2.11 -9.35 -10.45
C GLN A 96 -2.15 -8.09 -11.33
N ALA A 97 -2.82 -7.02 -10.89
CA ALA A 97 -2.89 -5.77 -11.65
C ALA A 97 -1.53 -5.04 -11.70
N VAL A 98 -0.68 -5.21 -10.69
CA VAL A 98 0.71 -4.75 -10.69
C VAL A 98 1.54 -5.57 -11.67
N ASP A 99 1.44 -6.91 -11.61
CA ASP A 99 2.13 -7.82 -12.54
C ASP A 99 1.75 -7.55 -14.00
N ASP A 100 0.46 -7.30 -14.26
CA ASP A 100 -0.07 -6.97 -15.58
C ASP A 100 0.24 -5.52 -16.01
N GLY A 101 0.90 -4.73 -15.15
CA GLY A 101 1.24 -3.33 -15.41
C GLY A 101 0.05 -2.36 -15.46
N ARG A 102 -1.14 -2.79 -15.01
CA ARG A 102 -2.35 -1.95 -14.90
C ARG A 102 -2.27 -1.00 -13.71
N ILE A 103 -1.65 -1.44 -12.61
CA ILE A 103 -1.24 -0.60 -11.49
C ILE A 103 0.27 -0.46 -11.61
N GLN A 104 0.77 0.79 -11.56
CA GLN A 104 2.19 1.07 -11.73
C GLN A 104 2.66 1.95 -10.58
N PHE A 105 3.80 1.59 -10.00
CA PHE A 105 4.48 2.37 -8.98
C PHE A 105 5.75 2.96 -9.58
N ARG A 106 5.60 4.10 -10.26
CA ARG A 106 6.71 4.79 -10.95
C ARG A 106 6.46 6.29 -11.10
N PRO A 107 7.52 7.12 -11.07
CA PRO A 107 7.44 8.51 -11.49
C PRO A 107 6.99 8.57 -12.95
N ARG A 108 6.06 9.47 -13.28
CA ARG A 108 5.59 9.63 -14.66
C ARG A 108 6.49 10.61 -15.40
N ILE A 109 6.76 10.35 -16.66
CA ILE A 109 7.46 11.32 -17.52
C ILE A 109 6.49 12.23 -18.30
N ASP A 110 5.18 12.13 -18.04
CA ASP A 110 4.13 12.90 -18.72
C ASP A 110 3.95 14.33 -18.18
N GLY A 111 4.86 14.81 -17.33
CA GLY A 111 4.80 16.13 -16.70
C GLY A 111 3.66 16.29 -15.69
N ARG A 112 2.90 15.23 -15.36
CA ARG A 112 1.80 15.25 -14.39
C ARG A 112 2.21 14.75 -13.01
N ASN A 113 3.52 14.68 -12.75
CA ASN A 113 4.00 14.46 -11.40
C ASN A 113 3.64 15.65 -10.52
N TRP A 114 3.38 15.36 -9.25
CA TRP A 114 3.39 16.39 -8.24
C TRP A 114 4.78 17.03 -8.18
N ILE A 115 4.84 18.35 -8.35
CA ILE A 115 6.08 19.11 -8.27
C ILE A 115 6.28 19.50 -6.82
N MET A 116 7.43 19.10 -6.26
CA MET A 116 7.80 19.50 -4.91
C MET A 116 7.96 21.02 -4.83
N PRO A 117 7.33 21.69 -3.86
CA PRO A 117 7.48 23.13 -3.71
C PRO A 117 8.91 23.47 -3.23
N PHE A 118 9.36 24.67 -3.56
CA PHE A 118 10.65 25.19 -3.08
C PHE A 118 10.58 25.73 -1.64
N GLU A 119 9.37 25.99 -1.15
CA GLU A 119 9.09 26.55 0.17
C GLU A 119 7.94 25.79 0.82
N MET A 120 7.92 25.74 2.15
CA MET A 120 6.83 25.18 2.94
C MET A 120 6.39 26.16 4.02
N ASP A 121 5.09 26.32 4.18
CA ASP A 121 4.52 27.08 5.27
C ASP A 121 4.68 26.34 6.60
N THR A 122 5.09 27.06 7.64
CA THR A 122 5.10 26.58 9.03
C THR A 122 4.30 27.53 9.91
N SER A 123 3.67 27.00 10.96
CA SER A 123 3.02 27.79 12.00
C SER A 123 3.96 28.18 13.13
N GLU A 124 5.17 27.64 13.15
CA GLU A 124 6.13 27.91 14.21
C GLU A 124 6.71 29.33 14.10
N PRO A 125 6.88 30.04 15.24
CA PRO A 125 7.50 31.35 15.23
C PRO A 125 8.98 31.25 14.84
N GLU A 126 9.53 32.35 14.30
CA GLU A 126 10.93 32.42 13.80
C GLU A 126 11.99 32.02 14.85
N ASN A 127 11.68 32.22 16.13
CA ASN A 127 12.56 31.89 17.26
C ASN A 127 12.17 30.59 18.00
N ALA A 128 11.31 29.76 17.42
CA ALA A 128 10.98 28.46 17.99
C ALA A 128 12.21 27.55 18.08
N ASP A 129 12.18 26.63 19.04
CA ASP A 129 13.25 25.67 19.25
C ASP A 129 13.40 24.75 18.02
N GLN A 130 14.59 24.78 17.44
CA GLN A 130 14.95 23.93 16.30
C GLN A 130 15.50 22.59 16.77
N VAL A 131 15.37 21.56 15.93
CA VAL A 131 16.06 20.30 16.14
C VAL A 131 17.54 20.51 15.87
N LEU A 132 18.38 20.13 16.83
CA LEU A 132 19.83 20.23 16.71
C LEU A 132 20.40 18.88 16.25
N GLY A 133 21.36 18.93 15.33
CA GLY A 133 22.14 17.78 14.92
C GLY A 133 23.13 17.31 15.99
N ASN A 134 23.79 16.18 15.73
CA ASN A 134 24.77 15.59 16.65
C ASN A 134 25.97 16.50 16.96
N ASN A 135 26.28 17.45 16.09
CA ASN A 135 27.33 18.46 16.27
C ASN A 135 26.86 19.69 17.08
N GLY A 136 25.59 19.72 17.51
CA GLY A 136 24.96 20.86 18.18
C GLY A 136 24.55 22.00 17.24
N GLY A 137 24.75 21.86 15.93
CA GLY A 137 24.30 22.78 14.89
C GLY A 137 22.89 22.45 14.37
N ALA A 138 22.42 23.19 13.38
CA ALA A 138 21.15 22.88 12.71
C ALA A 138 21.27 21.62 11.83
N LEU A 139 20.14 20.99 11.51
CA LEU A 139 20.09 19.93 10.50
C LEU A 139 20.29 20.52 9.10
N GLU A 140 21.13 19.90 8.28
CA GLU A 140 21.62 20.47 7.02
C GLU A 140 21.11 19.74 5.78
N LYS A 141 20.68 18.48 5.91
CA LYS A 141 20.29 17.61 4.79
C LYS A 141 18.77 17.45 4.65
N SER A 142 17.98 18.11 5.49
CA SER A 142 16.53 18.20 5.29
C SER A 142 16.21 18.98 4.03
N LEU A 143 15.22 18.55 3.23
CA LEU A 143 14.75 19.31 2.07
C LEU A 143 14.15 20.67 2.44
N PHE A 144 13.61 20.78 3.66
CA PHE A 144 13.08 22.04 4.20
C PHE A 144 13.76 22.36 5.52
N THR A 145 14.26 23.58 5.63
CA THR A 145 14.97 24.09 6.80
C THR A 145 14.43 25.47 7.18
N PRO A 146 14.40 25.84 8.47
CA PRO A 146 14.79 25.01 9.63
C PRO A 146 13.75 23.94 9.96
N VAL A 147 14.15 22.93 10.75
CA VAL A 147 13.26 21.89 11.27
C VAL A 147 12.98 22.18 12.75
N TYR A 148 11.71 22.35 13.12
CA TYR A 148 11.34 22.71 14.49
C TYR A 148 11.04 21.49 15.35
N GLN A 149 11.36 21.57 16.65
CA GLN A 149 11.13 20.46 17.59
C GLN A 149 9.65 20.12 17.77
N ALA A 150 8.76 21.10 17.61
CA ALA A 150 7.31 20.92 17.73
C ALA A 150 6.70 20.13 16.55
N GLU A 151 7.40 20.08 15.41
CA GLU A 151 6.91 19.43 14.20
C GLU A 151 7.16 17.91 14.22
N LEU A 152 8.07 17.43 15.07
CA LEU A 152 8.48 16.02 15.18
C LEU A 152 8.24 15.49 16.58
N ASN A 153 7.78 14.25 16.70
CA ASN A 153 7.75 13.55 17.98
C ASN A 153 9.16 13.09 18.40
N GLY A 154 9.31 12.59 19.63
CA GLY A 154 10.61 12.17 20.18
C GLY A 154 11.35 11.17 19.29
N ASP A 155 10.68 10.10 18.89
CA ASP A 155 11.27 9.03 18.07
C ASP A 155 11.61 9.52 16.65
N GLU A 156 10.73 10.33 16.05
CA GLU A 156 10.99 10.96 14.75
C GLU A 156 12.21 11.88 14.80
N ARG A 157 12.43 12.61 15.90
CA ARG A 157 13.62 13.47 16.06
C ARG A 157 14.90 12.66 16.09
N ASP A 158 14.93 11.54 16.81
CA ASP A 158 16.11 10.69 16.89
C ASP A 158 16.47 10.12 15.51
N VAL A 159 15.46 9.68 14.74
CA VAL A 159 15.65 9.22 13.35
C VAL A 159 16.15 10.35 12.45
N ALA A 160 15.56 11.55 12.54
CA ALA A 160 15.95 12.70 11.73
C ALA A 160 17.41 13.11 11.99
N VAL A 161 17.80 13.22 13.27
CA VAL A 161 19.17 13.57 13.67
C VAL A 161 20.17 12.51 13.20
N TYR A 162 19.79 11.23 13.26
CA TYR A 162 20.64 10.14 12.78
C TYR A 162 20.82 10.18 11.27
N LEU A 163 19.73 10.32 10.51
CA LEU A 163 19.78 10.45 9.05
C LEU A 163 20.70 11.61 8.64
N ASP A 164 20.47 12.80 9.21
CA ASP A 164 21.19 14.02 8.84
C ASP A 164 22.72 13.90 9.09
N ALA A 165 23.11 13.14 10.11
CA ALA A 165 24.51 12.93 10.45
C ALA A 165 25.25 11.97 9.49
N ASP A 166 24.57 11.17 8.66
CA ASP A 166 25.20 10.14 7.84
C ASP A 166 25.79 10.70 6.52
N ASP A 167 27.05 10.41 6.23
CA ASP A 167 27.77 10.92 5.05
C ASP A 167 27.21 10.43 3.71
N ALA A 168 26.57 9.24 3.67
CA ALA A 168 25.97 8.70 2.46
C ALA A 168 24.63 9.38 2.14
N LEU A 169 24.01 10.05 3.12
CA LEU A 169 22.75 10.74 2.92
C LEU A 169 22.93 11.97 2.00
N VAL A 170 22.09 12.05 0.98
CA VAL A 170 22.02 13.21 0.08
C VAL A 170 21.00 14.23 0.60
N TRP A 171 19.81 13.75 0.94
CA TRP A 171 18.75 14.54 1.55
C TRP A 171 17.73 13.66 2.24
N TRP A 172 16.94 14.23 3.14
CA TRP A 172 15.76 13.61 3.74
C TRP A 172 14.59 14.58 3.83
N HIS A 173 13.39 14.05 3.91
CA HIS A 173 12.14 14.80 4.07
C HIS A 173 11.22 14.06 5.02
N ARG A 174 10.69 14.77 6.02
CA ARG A 174 9.63 14.22 6.86
C ARG A 174 8.28 14.41 6.16
N ASN A 175 7.61 13.30 5.91
CA ASN A 175 6.33 13.29 5.23
C ASN A 175 5.19 13.53 6.23
N VAL A 176 4.49 14.65 6.09
CA VAL A 176 3.38 15.00 6.98
C VAL A 176 2.15 14.18 6.59
N ALA A 177 1.67 13.37 7.53
CA ALA A 177 0.57 12.45 7.30
C ALA A 177 -0.69 13.18 6.78
N LYS A 178 -1.35 12.56 5.78
CA LYS A 178 -2.62 12.99 5.17
C LYS A 178 -2.58 14.31 4.37
N SER A 179 -1.45 15.01 4.27
CA SER A 179 -1.32 16.23 3.45
C SER A 179 -0.39 16.06 2.25
N GLN A 180 0.58 15.15 2.34
CA GLN A 180 1.65 15.01 1.34
C GLN A 180 1.62 13.64 0.64
N TYR A 181 2.70 12.87 0.73
CA TYR A 181 2.88 11.63 -0.02
C TYR A 181 2.15 10.47 0.65
N GLY A 182 1.33 9.77 -0.11
CA GLY A 182 0.55 8.63 0.38
C GLY A 182 0.59 7.45 -0.58
N LEU A 183 0.88 6.27 -0.05
CA LEU A 183 0.92 5.02 -0.79
C LEU A 183 -0.46 4.36 -0.76
N GLN A 184 -1.00 4.09 -1.95
CA GLN A 184 -2.27 3.38 -2.10
C GLN A 184 -2.01 1.89 -2.33
N GLY A 185 -2.53 1.05 -1.45
CA GLY A 185 -2.55 -0.40 -1.62
C GLY A 185 -3.96 -0.94 -1.92
N TRP A 186 -4.15 -2.23 -1.65
CA TRP A 186 -5.45 -2.90 -1.82
C TRP A 186 -6.46 -2.62 -0.71
N LYS A 187 -6.05 -2.02 0.41
CA LYS A 187 -7.00 -1.50 1.42
C LYS A 187 -7.43 -0.07 1.11
N ARG A 188 -8.61 0.30 1.60
CA ARG A 188 -9.23 1.62 1.37
C ARG A 188 -8.35 2.81 1.80
N ASN A 189 -7.63 2.67 2.92
CA ASN A 189 -6.83 3.75 3.46
C ASN A 189 -5.42 3.73 2.87
N ARG A 190 -4.89 4.91 2.57
CA ARG A 190 -3.49 5.10 2.18
C ARG A 190 -2.57 4.93 3.39
N ILE A 191 -1.36 4.43 3.13
CA ILE A 191 -0.23 4.51 4.06
C ILE A 191 0.44 5.85 3.85
N PHE A 192 0.80 6.52 4.94
CA PHE A 192 1.56 7.77 4.92
C PHE A 192 2.87 7.51 5.66
N PRO A 193 3.94 7.13 4.94
CA PRO A 193 5.27 6.89 5.52
C PRO A 193 5.75 8.14 6.25
N ASP A 194 6.61 8.00 7.24
CA ASP A 194 7.07 9.10 8.07
C ASP A 194 8.24 9.87 7.42
N PHE A 195 9.12 9.16 6.70
CA PHE A 195 10.28 9.76 6.04
C PHE A 195 10.43 9.32 4.59
N ILE A 196 11.00 10.20 3.78
CA ILE A 196 11.51 9.88 2.45
C ILE A 196 12.93 10.43 2.39
N PHE A 197 13.89 9.63 1.95
CA PHE A 197 15.27 10.09 1.85
C PHE A 197 16.00 9.51 0.65
N ALA A 198 17.06 10.18 0.23
CA ALA A 198 17.97 9.67 -0.77
C ALA A 198 19.37 9.47 -0.18
N ALA A 199 19.97 8.32 -0.45
CA ALA A 199 21.34 7.99 -0.09
C ALA A 199 22.13 7.53 -1.32
N THR A 200 23.42 7.82 -1.33
CA THR A 200 24.34 7.37 -2.39
C THR A 200 24.83 5.95 -2.09
N LYS A 201 24.71 5.04 -3.05
CA LYS A 201 25.28 3.68 -3.00
C LYS A 201 26.74 3.69 -3.46
N ASP A 202 27.46 2.61 -3.17
CA ASP A 202 28.88 2.44 -3.55
C ASP A 202 29.14 2.54 -5.06
N ASP A 203 28.17 2.13 -5.88
CA ASP A 203 28.28 2.23 -7.34
C ASP A 203 28.02 3.65 -7.87
N GLY A 204 27.91 4.63 -6.96
CA GLY A 204 27.62 6.03 -7.24
C GLY A 204 26.16 6.31 -7.56
N LYS A 205 25.29 5.29 -7.57
CA LYS A 205 23.86 5.46 -7.86
C LYS A 205 23.11 5.89 -6.61
N ARG A 206 21.98 6.56 -6.78
CA ARG A 206 21.14 6.98 -5.65
C ARG A 206 20.06 5.95 -5.35
N ARG A 207 19.86 5.67 -4.07
CA ARG A 207 18.69 4.97 -3.56
C ARG A 207 17.77 5.98 -2.92
N MET A 208 16.51 5.99 -3.33
CA MET A 208 15.45 6.65 -2.59
C MET A 208 14.76 5.64 -1.69
N THR A 209 14.61 5.94 -0.41
CA THR A 209 13.95 5.09 0.56
C THR A 209 12.73 5.81 1.10
N VAL A 210 11.58 5.13 1.04
CA VAL A 210 10.34 5.54 1.69
C VAL A 210 10.21 4.73 2.97
N LEU A 211 10.30 5.40 4.12
CA LEU A 211 10.40 4.79 5.43
C LEU A 211 9.14 5.06 6.25
N GLU A 212 8.45 4.00 6.63
CA GLU A 212 7.45 4.03 7.70
C GLU A 212 8.12 3.59 9.02
N THR A 213 7.97 4.42 10.05
CA THR A 213 8.39 4.16 11.41
C THR A 213 7.19 3.72 12.23
N LYS A 214 7.33 2.63 12.99
CA LYS A 214 6.22 2.10 13.79
C LYS A 214 6.63 1.87 15.24
N GLY A 215 5.91 2.48 16.18
CA GLY A 215 6.09 2.20 17.60
C GLY A 215 5.79 0.73 17.93
N ASP A 216 6.61 0.13 18.79
CA ASP A 216 6.61 -1.32 19.05
C ASP A 216 5.27 -1.85 19.61
N GLN A 217 4.51 -1.01 20.31
CA GLN A 217 3.21 -1.35 20.89
C GLN A 217 2.10 -1.51 19.84
N LEU A 218 2.40 -1.28 18.56
CA LEU A 218 1.43 -1.28 17.47
C LEU A 218 1.67 -2.39 16.45
N ASP A 219 2.45 -3.42 16.80
CA ASP A 219 2.62 -4.60 15.94
C ASP A 219 1.34 -5.45 15.92
N ASN A 220 0.56 -5.34 14.85
CA ASN A 220 -0.70 -6.05 14.66
C ASN A 220 -0.95 -6.33 13.16
N ALA A 221 -2.15 -6.80 12.81
CA ALA A 221 -2.52 -7.10 11.41
C ALA A 221 -2.41 -5.90 10.44
N ASP A 222 -2.41 -4.65 10.94
CA ASP A 222 -2.09 -3.46 10.16
C ASP A 222 -0.62 -3.46 9.74
N THR A 223 0.29 -3.77 10.67
CA THR A 223 1.74 -3.83 10.41
C THR A 223 2.09 -4.89 9.36
N ALA A 224 1.46 -6.08 9.42
CA ALA A 224 1.63 -7.11 8.40
C ALA A 224 1.21 -6.62 7.02
N TYR A 225 0.03 -6.00 6.92
CA TYR A 225 -0.44 -5.40 5.66
C TYR A 225 0.51 -4.34 5.11
N LYS A 226 0.97 -3.41 5.96
CA LYS A 226 1.89 -2.36 5.54
C LYS A 226 3.19 -2.95 5.01
N ARG A 227 3.75 -3.95 5.70
CA ARG A 227 4.98 -4.63 5.29
C ARG A 227 4.81 -5.31 3.94
N ASP A 228 3.71 -6.06 3.75
CA ASP A 228 3.44 -6.75 2.49
C ASP A 228 3.27 -5.76 1.33
N LEU A 229 2.55 -4.65 1.55
CA LEU A 229 2.39 -3.63 0.52
C LEU A 229 3.73 -3.00 0.15
N LEU A 230 4.54 -2.60 1.14
CA LEU A 230 5.83 -1.96 0.90
C LEU A 230 6.82 -2.91 0.19
N SER A 231 6.78 -4.22 0.49
CA SER A 231 7.54 -5.25 -0.24
C SER A 231 7.11 -5.31 -1.72
N VAL A 232 5.80 -5.43 -1.98
CA VAL A 232 5.26 -5.47 -3.35
C VAL A 232 5.66 -4.23 -4.13
N LEU A 233 5.56 -3.03 -3.52
CA LEU A 233 5.94 -1.77 -4.17
C LEU A 233 7.44 -1.69 -4.48
N SER A 234 8.29 -2.18 -3.57
CA SER A 234 9.74 -2.22 -3.78
C SER A 234 10.13 -3.19 -4.90
N GLU A 235 9.56 -4.39 -4.90
CA GLU A 235 9.83 -5.43 -5.90
C GLU A 235 9.31 -5.04 -7.30
N SER A 236 8.22 -4.27 -7.35
CA SER A 236 7.55 -3.88 -8.60
C SER A 236 7.96 -2.49 -9.10
N PHE A 237 8.87 -1.79 -8.41
CA PHE A 237 9.30 -0.47 -8.83
C PHE A 237 10.11 -0.56 -10.13
N VAL A 238 9.70 0.23 -11.13
CA VAL A 238 10.41 0.35 -12.40
C VAL A 238 10.33 1.80 -12.87
N TRP A 239 11.45 2.40 -13.28
CA TRP A 239 11.41 3.72 -13.91
C TRP A 239 10.54 3.71 -15.17
N ASP A 240 9.77 4.78 -15.39
CA ASP A 240 9.02 4.92 -16.63
C ASP A 240 9.99 5.16 -17.80
N GLN A 241 10.31 4.09 -18.53
CA GLN A 241 11.07 4.16 -19.78
C GLN A 241 10.16 4.27 -21.01
N THR A 242 8.85 4.39 -20.81
CA THR A 242 7.84 4.35 -21.88
C THR A 242 7.75 5.71 -22.55
N ARG A 243 8.32 5.83 -23.76
CA ARG A 243 8.23 7.06 -24.56
C ARG A 243 6.77 7.43 -24.83
N PRO A 244 6.31 8.64 -24.45
CA PRO A 244 5.06 9.18 -24.97
C PRO A 244 5.16 9.24 -26.50
N SER A 245 4.20 8.62 -27.20
CA SER A 245 4.19 8.65 -28.65
C SER A 245 4.03 10.09 -29.15
N GLY A 246 5.10 10.71 -29.64
CA GLY A 246 5.09 12.05 -30.22
C GLY A 246 6.13 13.03 -29.64
N GLU A 247 6.81 12.69 -28.55
CA GLU A 247 7.81 13.57 -27.91
C GLU A 247 9.18 12.89 -27.85
N LEU A 248 10.23 13.60 -28.30
CA LEU A 248 11.62 13.17 -28.25
C LEU A 248 12.24 13.73 -26.97
N GLU A 249 12.24 12.93 -25.90
CA GLU A 249 12.99 13.23 -24.68
C GLU A 249 14.09 12.16 -24.48
N LEU A 250 15.28 12.60 -24.07
CA LEU A 250 16.39 11.72 -23.70
C LEU A 250 16.04 11.01 -22.39
N VAL A 251 15.54 9.78 -22.49
CA VAL A 251 15.41 8.89 -21.32
C VAL A 251 16.82 8.55 -20.85
N THR A 252 17.26 9.24 -19.79
CA THR A 252 18.50 8.89 -19.09
C THR A 252 18.14 7.84 -18.04
N ASP A 253 18.63 6.62 -18.22
CA ASP A 253 18.67 5.64 -17.13
C ASP A 253 19.76 6.10 -16.15
N THR A 254 19.35 6.87 -15.14
CA THR A 254 20.25 7.35 -14.08
C THR A 254 20.65 6.23 -13.12
N GLY A 255 20.05 5.03 -13.24
CA GLY A 255 20.32 3.88 -12.40
C GLY A 255 19.81 4.00 -10.96
N GLU A 256 19.05 5.04 -10.64
CA GLU A 256 18.50 5.23 -9.30
C GLU A 256 17.49 4.10 -8.95
N THR A 257 17.34 3.77 -7.68
CA THR A 257 16.39 2.74 -7.22
C THR A 257 15.48 3.28 -6.13
N VAL A 258 14.21 2.90 -6.10
CA VAL A 258 13.31 3.22 -4.98
C VAL A 258 13.09 1.96 -4.14
N GLU A 259 13.19 2.12 -2.83
CA GLU A 259 12.93 1.08 -1.83
C GLU A 259 11.89 1.60 -0.84
N CYS A 260 10.92 0.78 -0.49
CA CYS A 260 9.85 1.11 0.45
C CYS A 260 9.96 0.14 1.63
N THR A 261 10.14 0.66 2.85
CA THR A 261 10.42 -0.17 4.02
C THR A 261 9.66 0.29 5.26
N LEU A 262 9.37 -0.66 6.14
CA LEU A 262 8.79 -0.42 7.46
C LEU A 262 9.76 -0.94 8.51
N ILE A 263 10.13 -0.05 9.43
CA ILE A 263 11.04 -0.37 10.53
C ILE A 263 10.35 -0.06 11.87
N LEU A 264 10.45 -1.01 12.81
CA LEU A 264 9.96 -0.80 14.17
C LEU A 264 10.89 0.15 14.95
N MET A 265 10.34 0.94 15.87
CA MET A 265 11.12 1.91 16.65
C MET A 265 12.18 1.29 17.55
N SER A 266 11.95 0.10 18.10
CA SER A 266 13.02 -0.61 18.81
C SER A 266 14.18 -1.05 17.92
N GLU A 267 13.98 -1.15 16.61
CA GLU A 267 14.93 -1.76 15.67
C GLU A 267 15.60 -0.75 14.73
N TRP A 268 15.21 0.52 14.76
CA TRP A 268 15.62 1.48 13.74
C TRP A 268 17.13 1.68 13.71
N SER A 269 17.79 1.76 14.87
CA SER A 269 19.24 1.95 14.95
C SER A 269 20.04 0.77 14.37
N ALA A 270 19.45 -0.43 14.35
CA ALA A 270 20.06 -1.62 13.77
C ALA A 270 19.75 -1.78 12.28
N LYS A 271 18.54 -1.44 11.84
CA LYS A 271 18.06 -1.67 10.46
C LYS A 271 18.23 -0.49 9.52
N LEU A 272 18.06 0.74 10.00
CA LEU A 272 18.23 1.95 9.20
C LEU A 272 19.63 2.06 8.54
N PRO A 273 20.73 1.65 9.20
CA PRO A 273 22.04 1.59 8.55
C PRO A 273 22.05 0.77 7.25
N GLU A 274 21.22 -0.26 7.07
CA GLU A 274 21.18 -1.05 5.81
C GLU A 274 20.70 -0.20 4.61
N TYR A 275 19.96 0.89 4.89
CA TYR A 275 19.42 1.80 3.90
C TYR A 275 20.34 3.01 3.61
N LEU A 276 21.31 3.24 4.49
CA LEU A 276 22.37 4.26 4.35
C LEU A 276 23.71 3.65 3.92
N SER A 277 23.95 2.39 4.29
CA SER A 277 25.22 1.70 4.11
C SER A 277 25.27 0.78 2.90
N SER A 278 26.51 0.49 2.55
CA SER A 278 27.07 -0.30 1.47
C SER A 278 26.88 -1.83 1.55
N THR A 279 26.26 -2.38 2.59
CA THR A 279 26.42 -3.82 2.87
C THR A 279 25.24 -4.68 2.41
N SER A 280 25.41 -5.34 1.26
CA SER A 280 24.61 -6.54 0.94
C SER A 280 24.99 -7.66 1.90
N TRP A 281 24.11 -8.03 2.83
CA TRP A 281 24.22 -9.35 3.44
C TRP A 281 23.66 -10.38 2.47
N ARG A 282 24.53 -10.97 1.63
CA ARG A 282 24.24 -12.29 1.09
C ARG A 282 24.41 -13.28 2.23
N LEU A 283 23.33 -13.78 2.84
CA LEU A 283 23.27 -15.15 3.35
C LEU A 283 21.82 -15.57 3.61
N ALA A 284 21.19 -16.18 2.61
CA ALA A 284 20.39 -17.37 2.83
C ALA A 284 21.02 -18.49 1.97
N PRO A 285 21.47 -19.62 2.55
CA PRO A 285 21.92 -20.74 1.74
C PRO A 285 20.70 -21.33 1.03
N VAL A 286 20.64 -21.14 -0.29
CA VAL A 286 19.75 -21.91 -1.15
C VAL A 286 20.20 -23.37 -1.01
N MET A 287 19.33 -24.19 -0.42
CA MET A 287 19.51 -25.64 -0.41
C MET A 287 19.69 -26.15 -1.84
N PRO A 288 20.63 -27.07 -2.11
CA PRO A 288 20.83 -27.59 -3.44
C PRO A 288 19.65 -28.50 -3.80
N CYS A 289 18.74 -27.99 -4.63
CA CYS A 289 17.74 -28.82 -5.29
C CYS A 289 18.45 -29.69 -6.33
N HIS A 290 18.17 -30.99 -6.26
CA HIS A 290 18.76 -32.05 -7.04
C HIS A 290 18.88 -31.78 -8.54
N GLN A 291 20.02 -32.22 -9.06
CA GLN A 291 20.30 -32.50 -10.45
C GLN A 291 19.08 -33.05 -11.21
N ARG A 292 18.73 -32.40 -12.33
CA ARG A 292 18.15 -33.09 -13.48
C ARG A 292 19.09 -32.91 -14.66
N GLN A 293 19.77 -34.00 -14.99
CA GLN A 293 20.58 -34.16 -16.19
C GLN A 293 19.69 -34.05 -17.43
N ILE A 294 20.19 -33.35 -18.46
CA ILE A 294 19.89 -33.68 -19.85
C ILE A 294 21.23 -33.99 -20.52
N ARG A 295 21.32 -35.21 -21.07
CA ARG A 295 22.48 -35.76 -21.78
C ARG A 295 22.70 -35.04 -23.10
N HIS A 296 23.95 -34.69 -23.42
CA HIS A 296 24.38 -34.45 -24.80
C HIS A 296 25.18 -35.66 -25.31
N LEU A 297 24.83 -36.14 -26.50
CA LEU A 297 25.55 -37.16 -27.25
C LEU A 297 26.87 -36.58 -27.79
N ARG A 298 27.92 -37.40 -27.70
CA ARG A 298 29.29 -37.10 -28.14
C ARG A 298 29.57 -37.52 -29.59
N HIS A 299 30.67 -36.96 -30.08
CA HIS A 299 31.56 -37.31 -31.22
C HIS A 299 31.22 -36.53 -32.52
N SER A 300 32.17 -35.88 -33.22
CA SER A 300 33.51 -36.32 -33.60
C SER A 300 34.39 -35.17 -34.18
N ARG A 301 35.70 -35.21 -33.87
CA ARG A 301 36.94 -34.85 -34.62
C ARG A 301 37.03 -33.60 -35.56
N TYR A 302 37.99 -32.71 -35.21
CA TYR A 302 38.96 -31.85 -35.97
C TYR A 302 38.89 -31.64 -37.52
N PRO A 303 39.62 -30.67 -38.14
CA PRO A 303 40.08 -29.32 -37.73
C PRO A 303 39.91 -28.19 -38.81
N MET A 304 40.19 -26.93 -38.41
CA MET A 304 40.78 -25.76 -39.14
C MET A 304 40.51 -25.52 -40.66
N ILE A 305 40.07 -24.29 -41.00
CA ILE A 305 40.73 -23.25 -41.88
C ILE A 305 39.72 -22.09 -42.18
N PRO A 306 40.19 -20.82 -42.31
CA PRO A 306 39.36 -19.62 -42.49
C PRO A 306 39.23 -19.20 -43.98
N VAL A 307 38.34 -18.26 -44.33
CA VAL A 307 38.30 -17.38 -45.55
C VAL A 307 36.89 -16.71 -45.61
N ILE A 308 36.76 -15.39 -45.37
CA ILE A 308 36.75 -14.25 -46.32
C ILE A 308 35.42 -14.03 -47.08
N ALA A 309 34.95 -12.78 -46.98
CA ALA A 309 34.21 -11.93 -47.94
C ALA A 309 32.68 -12.05 -48.17
N ARG A 310 32.03 -10.92 -47.81
CA ARG A 310 31.24 -9.97 -48.63
C ARG A 310 29.92 -10.39 -49.31
N SER A 311 29.03 -9.37 -49.32
CA SER A 311 28.00 -9.01 -50.33
C SER A 311 26.83 -10.00 -50.51
N GLU A 312 25.57 -9.64 -50.75
CA GLU A 312 24.85 -8.40 -51.07
C GLU A 312 23.34 -8.77 -51.00
N TRP A 313 22.48 -7.79 -50.68
CA TRP A 313 21.15 -7.51 -51.26
C TRP A 313 20.12 -8.63 -51.49
N ALA A 314 18.94 -8.46 -50.89
CA ALA A 314 17.68 -8.46 -51.63
C ALA A 314 16.55 -7.83 -50.79
N SER A 315 16.08 -6.67 -51.25
CA SER A 315 14.73 -6.14 -50.98
C SER A 315 13.66 -7.14 -51.39
N CYS A 316 12.57 -7.24 -50.62
CA CYS A 316 11.25 -7.33 -51.23
C CYS A 316 10.17 -6.76 -50.30
N SER A 317 9.65 -5.61 -50.72
CA SER A 317 8.43 -4.97 -50.25
C SER A 317 7.19 -5.66 -50.83
N LEU A 318 6.17 -5.87 -50.01
CA LEU A 318 4.74 -5.91 -50.41
C LEU A 318 3.90 -5.78 -49.14
N GLN A 319 2.72 -5.19 -49.10
CA GLN A 319 2.09 -4.06 -49.80
C GLN A 319 0.80 -3.83 -49.00
N ARG A 320 0.50 -2.58 -48.64
CA ARG A 320 -0.85 -2.20 -48.17
C ARG A 320 -1.85 -2.34 -49.31
N ARG A 321 -3.05 -2.83 -48.98
CA ARG A 321 -4.38 -2.45 -49.51
C ARG A 321 -5.37 -2.83 -48.41
N SER A 322 -6.41 -2.09 -48.08
CA SER A 322 -7.05 -0.87 -48.57
C SER A 322 -8.02 -0.45 -47.47
#